data_AF-A0A7S0X5Z1-F1
#
_entry.id   AF-A0A7S0X5Z1-F1
#
_cell.length_a   1.000
_cell.length_b   1.000
_cell.length_c   1.000
_cell.angle_alpha   90.00
_cell.angle_beta   90.00
_cell.angle_gamma   90.00
#
_symmetry.space_group_name_H-M   'P 1'
#
loop_
_entity.id
_entity.type
_entity.pdbx_description
1 polymer ?
#
loop_
_entity_poly.entity_id
_entity_poly.type
_entity_poly.pdbx_seq_one_letter_code
_entity_poly.pdbx_strand_id
1 'polypeptide(L)'
;ALDAAWTWRELPGMSVGRISCAGCVLSDSRFAVLGGYSNSPYTSSCEALTLGGDEHWSPLPPMHDSRYHFASAAVAGCIIVAGGFPQRKSAEVFDEVLGQWLRLPHDLPHDR
;
A
#
# COMPACT_ATOMS: atom_id res chain seq x y z
N ALA A 1 -29.01 -16.04 -11.77
CA ALA A 1 -28.37 -17.35 -11.55
C ALA A 1 -27.24 -17.13 -10.56
N LEU A 2 -27.47 -17.53 -9.30
CA LEU A 2 -26.59 -17.27 -8.15
C LEU A 2 -25.64 -18.45 -7.92
N ASP A 3 -24.93 -18.88 -8.97
CA ASP A 3 -23.95 -19.98 -8.88
C ASP A 3 -22.55 -19.53 -9.31
N ALA A 4 -22.22 -18.25 -9.10
CA ALA A 4 -20.82 -17.84 -9.08
C ALA A 4 -20.21 -18.38 -7.78
N ALA A 5 -19.66 -19.59 -7.84
CA ALA A 5 -18.92 -20.17 -6.74
C ALA A 5 -17.82 -19.18 -6.32
N TRP A 6 -17.77 -18.84 -5.03
CA TRP A 6 -16.74 -17.99 -4.44
C TRP A 6 -15.40 -18.72 -4.41
N THR A 7 -14.83 -18.97 -5.59
CA THR A 7 -13.58 -19.68 -5.76
C THR A 7 -12.41 -18.71 -5.80
N TRP A 8 -11.30 -19.14 -5.22
CA TRP A 8 -10.03 -18.47 -5.42
C TRP A 8 -9.60 -18.63 -6.87
N ARG A 9 -9.07 -17.55 -7.45
CA ARG A 9 -8.35 -17.59 -8.71
C ARG A 9 -6.99 -16.94 -8.54
N GLU A 10 -6.05 -17.37 -9.38
CA GLU A 10 -4.74 -16.76 -9.45
C GLU A 10 -4.83 -15.41 -10.17
N LEU A 11 -4.02 -14.46 -9.70
CA LEU A 11 -3.82 -13.14 -10.26
C LEU A 11 -2.34 -13.01 -10.66
N PRO A 12 -1.98 -12.06 -11.54
CA PRO A 12 -0.59 -11.77 -11.84
C PRO A 12 0.23 -11.59 -10.55
N GLY A 13 1.46 -12.10 -10.54
CA GLY A 13 2.37 -11.92 -9.42
C GLY A 13 2.85 -10.47 -9.30
N MET A 14 3.03 -9.99 -8.07
CA MET A 14 3.68 -8.72 -7.79
C MET A 14 5.12 -8.71 -8.34
N SER A 15 5.64 -7.51 -8.60
CA SER A 15 7.03 -7.33 -9.05
C SER A 15 8.06 -7.72 -7.97
N VAL A 16 7.64 -7.63 -6.70
CA VAL A 16 8.46 -7.93 -5.54
C VAL A 16 7.64 -8.77 -4.56
N GLY A 17 8.17 -9.92 -4.14
CA GLY A 17 7.58 -10.72 -3.06
C GLY A 17 7.70 -10.01 -1.72
N ARG A 18 6.58 -9.80 -1.02
CA ARG A 18 6.50 -9.01 0.21
C ARG A 18 5.71 -9.75 1.29
N ILE A 19 6.12 -9.62 2.55
CA ILE A 19 5.30 -9.95 3.73
C ILE A 19 5.07 -8.70 4.58
N SER A 20 4.04 -8.70 5.43
CA SER A 20 3.76 -7.59 6.36
C SER A 20 3.60 -6.22 5.68
N CYS A 21 3.18 -6.22 4.41
CA CYS A 21 2.75 -5.05 3.65
C CYS A 21 1.33 -4.63 4.03
N ALA A 22 0.89 -3.50 3.49
CA ALA A 22 -0.47 -3.00 3.65
C ALA A 22 -1.18 -2.93 2.29
N GLY A 23 -2.50 -3.16 2.27
CA GLY A 23 -3.33 -3.11 1.06
C GLY A 23 -4.40 -2.04 1.17
N CYS A 24 -4.62 -1.27 0.10
CA CYS A 24 -5.63 -0.20 0.01
C CYS A 24 -6.25 -0.15 -1.38
N VAL A 25 -7.48 0.36 -1.51
CA VAL A 25 -8.11 0.60 -2.80
C VAL A 25 -7.97 2.08 -3.15
N LEU A 26 -7.45 2.37 -4.34
CA LEU A 26 -7.34 3.72 -4.90
C LEU A 26 -8.69 4.20 -5.44
N SER A 27 -8.83 5.51 -5.64
CA SER A 27 -10.03 6.12 -6.18
C SER A 27 -10.33 5.68 -7.63
N ASP A 28 -9.30 5.24 -8.35
CA ASP A 28 -9.39 4.66 -9.69
C ASP A 28 -9.72 3.14 -9.71
N SER A 29 -10.11 2.57 -8.56
CA SER A 29 -10.43 1.14 -8.36
C SER A 29 -9.26 0.16 -8.50
N ARG A 30 -8.02 0.63 -8.59
CA ARG A 30 -6.85 -0.26 -8.48
C ARG A 30 -6.59 -0.64 -7.02
N PHE A 31 -6.07 -1.85 -6.82
CA PHE A 31 -5.67 -2.34 -5.50
C PHE A 31 -4.18 -2.07 -5.27
N ALA A 32 -3.86 -1.12 -4.39
CA ALA A 32 -2.50 -0.76 -4.02
C ALA A 32 -1.96 -1.67 -2.89
N VAL A 33 -0.71 -2.10 -3.05
CA VAL A 33 0.10 -2.78 -2.04
C VAL A 33 1.32 -1.92 -1.71
N LEU A 34 1.54 -1.72 -0.42
CA LEU A 34 2.45 -0.70 0.11
C LEU A 34 3.51 -1.33 1.00
N GLY A 35 4.77 -1.02 0.73
CA GLY A 35 5.92 -1.40 1.55
C GLY A 35 6.03 -2.91 1.77
N GLY A 36 6.25 -3.28 3.03
CA GLY A 36 6.45 -4.64 3.49
C GLY A 36 7.93 -5.02 3.61
N TYR A 37 8.15 -6.30 3.86
CA TYR A 37 9.44 -6.92 3.99
C TYR A 37 9.70 -7.79 2.76
N SER A 38 10.77 -7.52 2.03
CA SER A 38 11.20 -8.31 0.87
C SER A 38 12.70 -8.56 0.96
N ASN A 39 13.11 -9.83 1.04
CA ASN A 39 14.52 -10.30 0.97
C ASN A 39 15.57 -9.59 1.85
N SER A 40 15.16 -8.76 2.81
CA SER A 40 15.99 -7.90 3.68
C SER A 40 16.84 -6.87 2.88
N PRO A 41 16.61 -5.55 3.00
CA PRO A 41 15.79 -4.84 3.99
C PRO A 41 14.31 -4.67 3.60
N TYR A 42 13.49 -4.17 4.54
CA TYR A 42 12.11 -3.73 4.28
C TYR A 42 12.08 -2.56 3.28
N THR A 43 10.96 -2.38 2.59
CA THR A 43 10.87 -1.52 1.40
C THR A 43 9.86 -0.39 1.54
N SER A 44 10.09 0.70 0.81
CA SER A 44 9.16 1.81 0.62
C SER A 44 8.38 1.72 -0.69
N SER A 45 8.73 0.76 -1.56
CA SER A 45 8.09 0.60 -2.86
C SER A 45 6.61 0.24 -2.72
N CYS A 46 5.83 0.75 -3.66
CA CYS A 46 4.40 0.58 -3.73
C CYS A 46 4.04 0.15 -5.16
N GLU A 47 3.02 -0.69 -5.31
CA GLU A 47 2.53 -1.15 -6.60
C GLU A 47 1.01 -1.29 -6.57
N ALA A 48 0.35 -1.09 -7.70
CA ALA A 48 -1.11 -1.17 -7.83
C ALA A 48 -1.52 -2.17 -8.89
N LEU A 49 -2.46 -3.04 -8.54
CA LEU A 49 -3.08 -4.01 -9.42
C LEU A 49 -4.29 -3.41 -10.12
N THR A 50 -4.25 -3.43 -11.46
CA THR A 50 -5.42 -3.18 -12.31
C THR A 50 -6.25 -4.46 -12.42
N LEU A 51 -7.57 -4.37 -12.18
CA LEU A 51 -8.51 -5.48 -12.28
C LEU A 51 -9.55 -5.24 -13.40
N GLY A 52 -10.11 -6.32 -13.95
CA GLY A 52 -11.25 -6.23 -14.88
C GLY A 52 -10.89 -6.02 -16.35
N GLY A 53 -9.64 -6.24 -16.73
CA GLY A 53 -9.15 -6.12 -18.10
C GLY A 53 -7.81 -6.83 -18.29
N ASP A 54 -6.82 -6.13 -18.83
CA ASP A 54 -5.43 -6.56 -18.79
C ASP A 54 -4.90 -6.46 -17.36
N GLU A 55 -4.97 -7.55 -16.61
CA GLU A 55 -4.57 -7.59 -15.22
C GLU A 55 -3.05 -7.49 -15.11
N HIS A 56 -2.57 -6.43 -14.50
CA HIS A 56 -1.14 -6.22 -14.31
C HIS A 56 -0.87 -5.34 -13.08
N TRP A 57 0.32 -5.52 -12.54
CA TRP A 57 0.88 -4.63 -11.53
C TRP A 57 1.58 -3.46 -12.20
N SER A 58 1.35 -2.27 -11.64
CA SER A 58 1.97 -1.03 -12.07
C SER A 58 2.68 -0.38 -10.87
N PRO A 59 3.89 0.17 -11.02
CA PRO A 59 4.57 0.84 -9.93
C PRO A 59 3.80 2.09 -9.52
N LEU A 60 3.77 2.36 -8.21
CA LEU A 60 3.36 3.63 -7.64
C LEU A 60 4.59 4.39 -7.10
N PRO A 61 4.49 5.70 -6.92
CA PRO A 61 5.51 6.47 -6.20
C PRO A 61 5.83 5.80 -4.85
N PRO A 62 7.12 5.64 -4.50
CA PRO A 62 7.51 5.02 -3.25
C PRO A 62 7.24 5.96 -2.07
N MET A 63 6.96 5.39 -0.90
CA MET A 63 6.95 6.14 0.36
C MET A 63 8.34 6.76 0.61
N HIS A 64 8.38 7.83 1.39
CA HIS A 64 9.64 8.43 1.84
C HIS A 64 10.40 7.50 2.77
N ASP A 65 9.70 6.80 3.67
CA ASP A 65 10.29 5.85 4.59
C ASP A 65 9.91 4.41 4.19
N SER A 66 10.85 3.46 4.29
CA SER A 66 10.53 2.04 4.13
C SER A 66 9.72 1.53 5.32
N ARG A 67 8.58 0.86 5.10
CA ARG A 67 7.65 0.48 6.18
C ARG A 67 7.22 -0.99 6.10
N TYR A 68 7.14 -1.65 7.26
CA TYR A 68 6.44 -2.93 7.44
C TYR A 68 5.78 -2.95 8.84
N HIS A 69 4.74 -3.78 9.01
CA HIS A 69 3.89 -3.81 10.23
C HIS A 69 3.30 -2.43 10.63
N PHE A 70 2.82 -1.67 9.65
CA PHE A 70 2.24 -0.34 9.82
C PHE A 70 0.73 -0.35 9.55
N ALA A 71 0.04 0.71 9.95
CA ALA A 71 -1.38 0.90 9.66
C ALA A 71 -1.56 1.68 8.35
N SER A 72 -2.59 1.36 7.57
CA SER A 72 -2.97 2.10 6.37
C SER A 72 -4.47 2.32 6.27
N ALA A 73 -4.89 3.43 5.67
CA ALA A 73 -6.29 3.70 5.35
C ALA A 73 -6.40 4.51 4.05
N ALA A 74 -7.37 4.17 3.20
CA ALA A 74 -7.77 5.00 2.07
C ALA A 74 -8.95 5.89 2.49
N VAL A 75 -8.81 7.19 2.34
CA VAL A 75 -9.83 8.17 2.73
C VAL A 75 -9.73 9.42 1.85
N ALA A 76 -10.86 9.86 1.30
CA ALA A 76 -11.00 11.13 0.58
C ALA A 76 -9.96 11.38 -0.53
N GLY A 77 -9.65 10.36 -1.34
CA GLY A 77 -8.67 10.47 -2.42
C GLY A 77 -7.21 10.43 -1.95
N CYS A 78 -6.98 9.96 -0.73
CA CYS A 78 -5.66 9.82 -0.14
C CYS A 78 -5.47 8.44 0.47
N ILE A 79 -4.22 7.98 0.54
CA ILE A 79 -3.81 6.85 1.38
C ILE A 79 -2.96 7.38 2.53
N ILE A 80 -3.38 7.14 3.76
CA ILE A 80 -2.61 7.47 4.96
C ILE A 80 -1.88 6.20 5.41
N VAL A 81 -0.58 6.31 5.70
CA VAL A 81 0.22 5.27 6.33
C VAL A 81 0.83 5.80 7.62
N ALA A 82 0.81 4.99 8.68
CA ALA A 82 1.20 5.44 10.02
C ALA A 82 2.07 4.38 10.73
N GLY A 83 3.24 4.83 11.18
CA GLY A 83 4.18 4.07 12.00
C GLY A 83 4.90 2.91 11.28
N GLY A 84 5.06 1.79 11.98
CA GLY A 84 5.73 0.58 11.54
C GLY A 84 6.90 0.15 12.42
N PHE A 85 7.56 -0.95 12.03
CA PHE A 85 8.74 -1.46 12.72
C PHE A 85 10.04 -1.03 12.01
N PRO A 86 11.15 -0.81 12.75
CA PRO A 86 11.20 -0.61 14.21
C PRO A 86 10.45 0.67 14.60
N GLN A 87 10.08 0.82 15.89
CA GLN A 87 9.18 1.86 16.43
C GLN A 87 9.28 3.20 15.68
N ARG A 88 8.35 3.40 14.73
CA ARG A 88 8.28 4.60 13.92
C ARG A 88 7.03 5.37 14.28
N LYS A 89 7.18 6.69 14.45
CA LYS A 89 6.08 7.61 14.73
C LYS A 89 5.68 8.45 13.52
N SER A 90 6.48 8.44 12.44
CA SER A 90 6.14 9.19 11.24
C SER A 90 4.90 8.62 10.56
N ALA A 91 4.14 9.51 9.95
CA ALA A 91 3.03 9.18 9.08
C ALA A 91 3.18 9.92 7.74
N GLU A 92 2.71 9.30 6.68
CA GLU A 92 2.74 9.85 5.33
C GLU A 92 1.36 9.72 4.69
N VAL A 93 1.06 10.64 3.78
CA VAL A 93 -0.16 10.63 2.99
C VAL A 93 0.20 10.60 1.51
N PHE A 94 -0.27 9.61 0.78
CA PHE A 94 -0.28 9.63 -0.67
C PHE A 94 -1.49 10.43 -1.12
N ASP A 95 -1.26 11.55 -1.77
CA ASP A 95 -2.31 12.35 -2.40
C ASP A 95 -2.47 11.86 -3.85
N GLU A 96 -3.63 11.29 -4.19
CA GLU A 96 -3.87 10.72 -5.52
C GLU A 96 -3.95 11.79 -6.61
N VAL A 97 -4.31 13.04 -6.27
CA VAL A 97 -4.40 14.16 -7.22
C VAL A 97 -3.00 14.65 -7.57
N LEU A 98 -2.12 14.76 -6.57
CA LEU A 98 -0.72 15.14 -6.77
C LEU A 98 0.14 13.98 -7.25
N GLY A 99 -0.31 12.73 -7.04
CA GLY A 99 0.45 11.53 -7.36
C GLY A 99 1.76 11.45 -6.57
N GLN A 100 1.76 11.84 -5.30
CA GLN A 100 2.98 11.85 -4.47
C GLN A 100 2.70 11.61 -3.00
N TRP A 101 3.72 11.12 -2.29
CA TRP A 101 3.71 11.01 -0.83
C TRP A 101 4.11 12.34 -0.20
N LEU A 102 3.39 12.74 0.83
CA LEU A 102 3.66 13.90 1.68
C LEU A 102 3.86 13.41 3.11
N ARG A 103 4.86 13.94 3.81
CA ARG A 103 5.02 13.68 5.25
C ARG A 103 3.97 14.49 6.01
N LEU A 104 3.31 13.86 6.98
CA LEU A 104 2.48 14.61 7.92
C LEU A 104 3.38 15.46 8.82
N PRO A 105 2.93 16.67 9.22
CA PRO A 105 3.75 17.63 9.93
C PRO A 105 4.09 17.22 11.38
N HIS A 106 3.33 16.27 11.93
CA HIS A 106 3.51 15.78 13.29
C HIS A 106 3.58 14.26 13.30
N ASP A 107 4.51 13.76 14.09
CA ASP A 107 4.59 12.36 14.45
C ASP A 107 3.38 11.93 15.29
N LEU A 108 3.08 10.63 15.27
CA LEU A 108 2.11 10.01 16.16
C LEU A 108 2.49 10.31 17.62
N PRO A 109 1.52 10.67 18.47
CA PRO A 109 1.80 11.09 19.85
C PRO A 109 2.36 9.96 20.72
N HIS A 110 2.12 8.69 20.35
CA HIS A 110 2.52 7.51 21.12
C HIS A 110 3.12 6.41 20.25
N ASP A 111 4.02 5.65 20.86
CA ASP A 111 4.73 4.48 20.35
C ASP A 111 3.89 3.21 20.63
N ARG A 112 2.78 3.08 19.90
CA ARG A 112 1.73 2.04 20.04
C ARG A 112 0.97 2.02 21.36
#